data_AF-A0A084WAC0-F1
#
_entry.id   AF-A0A084WAC0-F1
#
_cell.length_a   1.000
_cell.length_b   1.000
_cell.length_c   1.000
_cell.angle_alpha   90.00
_cell.angle_beta   90.00
_cell.angle_gamma   90.00
#
_symmetry.space_group_name_H-M   'P 1'
#
loop_
_entity.id
_entity.type
_entity.pdbx_description
1 polymer ?
#
loop_
_entity_poly.entity_id
_entity_poly.type
_entity_poly.pdbx_seq_one_letter_code
_entity_poly.pdbx_strand_id
1 'polypeptide(L)'
;MRPYPGNIEDEAKLHFNYILSRSRRVVECAFGLLTMKRRCFQTELQITPDHAALVVKAVCLLHNICIERMDTVVFMDDTVSAATLIAPITHPKWRHR
;
A
#
# COMPACT_ATOMS: atom_id res chain seq x y z
N MET A 1 9.69 -10.68 -1.00
CA MET A 1 11.13 -10.35 -0.87
C MET A 1 11.47 -10.16 0.61
N ARG A 2 12.66 -10.54 1.07
CA ARG A 2 13.06 -10.46 2.49
C ARG A 2 13.96 -9.23 2.71
N PRO A 3 13.69 -8.37 3.72
CA PRO A 3 14.59 -7.28 4.06
C PRO A 3 15.90 -7.80 4.66
N TYR A 4 16.98 -7.03 4.53
CA TYR A 4 18.24 -7.31 5.21
C TYR A 4 18.08 -7.14 6.73
N PRO A 5 18.47 -8.13 7.55
CA PRO A 5 18.33 -8.07 9.01
C PRO A 5 19.50 -7.34 9.69
N GLY A 6 19.26 -6.82 10.90
CA GLY A 6 20.29 -6.22 11.76
C GLY A 6 20.53 -4.72 11.54
N ASN A 7 21.53 -4.17 12.23
CA ASN A 7 22.03 -2.82 11.96
C ASN A 7 22.84 -2.86 10.67
N ILE A 8 22.35 -2.14 9.66
CA ILE A 8 22.94 -2.11 8.33
C ILE A 8 23.80 -0.84 8.24
N GLU A 9 25.11 -1.03 8.13
CA GLU A 9 26.06 0.08 7.88
C GLU A 9 26.23 0.36 6.38
N ASP A 10 25.83 -0.59 5.54
CA ASP A 10 25.88 -0.50 4.07
C ASP A 10 24.69 0.31 3.52
N GLU A 11 24.99 1.47 2.93
CA GLU A 11 24.00 2.40 2.39
C GLU A 11 23.11 1.76 1.30
N ALA A 12 23.65 0.88 0.46
CA ALA A 12 22.87 0.23 -0.60
C ALA A 12 21.81 -0.72 0.00
N LYS A 13 22.17 -1.44 1.08
CA LYS A 13 21.25 -2.32 1.79
C LYS A 13 20.18 -1.53 2.56
N LEU A 14 20.54 -0.38 3.13
CA LEU A 14 19.58 0.55 3.75
C LEU A 14 18.59 1.10 2.71
N HIS A 15 19.09 1.55 1.57
CA HIS A 15 18.27 2.05 0.47
C HIS A 15 17.31 0.97 -0.05
N PHE A 16 17.79 -0.26 -0.23
CA PHE A 16 16.95 -1.39 -0.60
C PHE A 16 15.83 -1.64 0.43
N ASN A 17 16.16 -1.73 1.71
CA ASN A 17 15.16 -1.94 2.77
C ASN A 17 14.14 -0.80 2.82
N TYR A 18 14.57 0.44 2.58
CA TYR A 18 13.72 1.61 2.50
C TYR A 18 12.71 1.50 1.35
N ILE A 19 13.17 1.22 0.13
CA ILE A 19 12.32 1.06 -1.05
C ILE A 19 11.35 -0.11 -0.87
N LEU A 20 11.83 -1.23 -0.33
CA LEU A 20 11.00 -2.40 -0.04
C LEU A 20 9.87 -2.04 0.95
N SER A 21 10.21 -1.36 2.05
CA SER A 21 9.23 -0.93 3.06
C SER A 21 8.23 0.07 2.50
N ARG A 22 8.71 1.04 1.71
CA ARG A 22 7.85 2.04 1.04
C ARG A 22 6.88 1.36 0.09
N SER A 23 7.36 0.46 -0.75
CA SER A 23 6.54 -0.29 -1.72
C SER A 23 5.47 -1.11 -0.99
N ARG A 24 5.84 -1.78 0.11
CA ARG A 24 4.90 -2.58 0.92
C ARG A 24 3.78 -1.73 1.50
N ARG A 25 4.10 -0.55 2.05
CA ARG A 25 3.10 0.39 2.58
C ARG A 25 2.08 0.80 1.53
N VAL A 26 2.51 1.09 0.30
CA VAL A 26 1.59 1.44 -0.80
C VAL A 26 0.61 0.30 -1.06
N VAL A 27 1.14 -0.92 -1.14
CA VAL A 27 0.34 -2.12 -1.38
C VAL A 27 -0.64 -2.38 -0.22
N GLU A 28 -0.18 -2.30 1.03
CA GLU A 28 -1.01 -2.51 2.22
C GLU A 28 -2.12 -1.45 2.34
N CYS A 29 -1.82 -0.17 2.11
CA CYS A 29 -2.83 0.88 2.09
C CYS A 29 -3.87 0.64 0.98
N ALA A 30 -3.45 0.23 -0.21
CA ALA A 30 -4.36 -0.09 -1.29
C ALA A 30 -5.29 -1.27 -0.90
N PHE A 31 -4.74 -2.37 -0.40
CA PHE A 31 -5.55 -3.51 0.06
C PHE A 31 -6.47 -3.14 1.22
N GLY A 32 -6.04 -2.29 2.16
CA GLY A 32 -6.91 -1.79 3.24
C GLY A 32 -8.15 -1.05 2.71
N LEU A 33 -7.96 -0.17 1.71
CA LEU A 33 -9.06 0.51 1.04
C LEU A 33 -9.98 -0.46 0.29
N LEU A 34 -9.41 -1.47 -0.36
CA LEU A 34 -10.18 -2.49 -1.09
C LEU A 34 -11.00 -3.36 -0.13
N THR A 35 -10.42 -3.83 0.97
CA THR A 35 -11.11 -4.64 1.99
C THR A 35 -12.17 -3.85 2.76
N MET A 36 -11.96 -2.55 2.98
CA MET A 36 -12.97 -1.68 3.61
C MET A 36 -14.18 -1.45 2.68
N LYS A 37 -13.94 -1.23 1.38
CA LYS A 37 -15.02 -0.91 0.42
C LYS A 37 -15.69 -2.13 -0.20
N ARG A 38 -15.00 -3.26 -0.33
CA ARG A 38 -15.49 -4.44 -1.06
C ARG A 38 -15.42 -5.68 -0.17
N ARG A 39 -16.60 -6.17 0.23
CA ARG A 39 -16.77 -7.37 1.07
C ARG A 39 -16.04 -8.61 0.55
N CYS A 40 -15.82 -8.71 -0.77
CA CYS A 40 -15.11 -9.85 -1.37
C CYS A 40 -13.67 -10.03 -0.89
N PHE A 41 -13.00 -8.98 -0.39
CA PHE A 41 -11.65 -9.08 0.19
C PHE A 41 -11.63 -9.18 1.72
N GLN A 42 -12.81 -9.26 2.38
CA GLN A 42 -12.91 -9.50 3.82
C GLN A 42 -12.82 -11.00 4.16
N THR A 43 -13.00 -11.85 3.16
CA THR A 43 -12.87 -13.30 3.25
C THR A 43 -11.83 -13.79 2.27
N GLU A 44 -11.24 -14.94 2.57
CA GLU A 44 -10.30 -15.59 1.67
C GLU A 44 -10.99 -15.91 0.33
N LEU A 45 -10.37 -15.49 -0.78
CA LEU A 45 -10.92 -15.69 -2.12
C LEU A 45 -10.77 -17.17 -2.49
N GLN A 46 -11.86 -17.94 -2.35
CA GLN A 46 -11.94 -19.37 -2.72
C GLN A 46 -12.00 -19.56 -4.25
N ILE A 47 -11.03 -18.99 -4.96
CA ILE A 47 -10.91 -19.02 -6.43
C ILE A 47 -9.46 -19.34 -6.84
N THR A 48 -9.27 -19.75 -8.09
CA THR A 48 -7.93 -20.00 -8.62
C THR A 48 -7.11 -18.70 -8.70
N PRO A 49 -5.77 -18.77 -8.62
CA PRO A 49 -4.92 -17.59 -8.69
C PRO A 49 -5.12 -16.76 -9.98
N ASP A 50 -5.44 -17.40 -11.09
CA ASP A 50 -5.73 -16.73 -12.36
C ASP A 50 -7.00 -15.86 -12.26
N HIS A 51 -8.05 -16.38 -11.63
CA HIS A 51 -9.27 -15.64 -11.37
C HIS A 51 -9.07 -14.56 -10.31
N ALA A 52 -8.26 -14.80 -9.28
CA ALA A 52 -7.90 -13.79 -8.30
C ALA A 52 -7.21 -12.59 -8.94
N ALA A 53 -6.30 -12.83 -9.90
CA ALA A 53 -5.66 -11.76 -10.67
C ALA A 53 -6.68 -10.94 -11.48
N LEU A 54 -7.69 -11.57 -12.07
CA LEU A 54 -8.77 -10.88 -12.77
C LEU A 54 -9.63 -10.04 -11.83
N VAL A 55 -9.99 -10.57 -10.66
CA VAL A 55 -10.76 -9.85 -9.64
C VAL A 55 -10.01 -8.60 -9.16
N VAL A 56 -8.71 -8.73 -8.87
CA VAL A 56 -7.87 -7.59 -8.47
C VAL A 56 -7.84 -6.52 -9.58
N LYS A 57 -7.63 -6.91 -10.84
CA LYS A 57 -7.64 -5.97 -11.99
C LYS A 57 -8.98 -5.26 -12.15
N ALA A 58 -10.08 -6.01 -12.08
CA ALA A 58 -11.44 -5.46 -12.18
C ALA A 58 -11.72 -4.45 -11.06
N VAL A 59 -11.25 -4.74 -9.85
CA VAL A 59 -11.40 -3.86 -8.68
C VAL A 59 -10.57 -2.58 -8.82
N CYS A 60 -9.34 -2.66 -9.34
CA CYS A 60 -8.53 -1.47 -9.66
C CYS A 60 -9.21 -0.60 -10.73
N LEU A 61 -9.74 -1.20 -11.79
CA LEU A 61 -10.49 -0.47 -12.82
C LEU A 61 -11.73 0.19 -12.24
N LEU A 62 -12.51 -0.54 -11.45
CA LEU A 62 -13.70 -0.03 -10.78
C LEU A 62 -13.37 1.12 -9.82
N HIS A 63 -12.25 1.03 -9.10
CA HIS A 63 -11.77 2.10 -8.23
C HIS A 63 -11.47 3.39 -9.02
N ASN A 64 -10.75 3.27 -10.14
CA ASN A 64 -10.44 4.41 -10.99
C ASN A 64 -11.71 5.04 -11.58
N ILE A 65 -12.68 4.22 -12.03
CA ILE A 65 -13.98 4.71 -12.53
C ILE A 65 -14.75 5.44 -11.42
N CYS A 66 -14.75 4.92 -10.19
CA CYS A 66 -15.40 5.59 -9.06
C CYS A 66 -14.75 6.92 -8.68
N ILE A 67 -13.42 7.05 -8.84
CA ILE A 67 -12.70 8.33 -8.67
C ILE A 67 -13.11 9.30 -9.78
N GLU A 68 -13.09 8.85 -11.04
CA GLU A 68 -13.40 9.68 -12.21
C GLU A 68 -14.84 10.20 -12.19
N ARG A 69 -15.79 9.38 -11.73
CA ARG A 69 -17.21 9.75 -11.66
C ARG A 69 -17.62 10.45 -10.37
N MET A 70 -16.67 10.84 -9.51
CA MET A 70 -16.90 11.47 -8.20
C MET A 70 -17.87 10.69 -7.28
N ASP A 71 -18.11 9.40 -7.55
CA ASP A 71 -19.12 8.58 -6.87
C ASP A 71 -18.59 8.01 -5.55
N THR A 72 -17.54 8.62 -5.01
CA THR A 72 -16.97 8.25 -3.72
C THR A 72 -17.05 9.42 -2.77
N VAL A 73 -17.95 9.27 -1.78
CA VAL A 73 -17.80 9.87 -0.46
C VAL A 73 -16.41 9.48 0.02
N VAL A 74 -15.47 10.39 -0.16
CA VAL A 74 -14.13 10.23 0.35
C VAL A 74 -14.28 10.43 1.85
N PHE A 75 -14.39 9.33 2.60
CA PHE A 75 -13.83 9.35 3.95
C PHE A 75 -12.32 9.44 3.74
N MET A 76 -11.85 10.64 3.42
CA MET A 76 -10.52 11.08 3.82
C MET A 76 -10.60 11.04 5.34
N ASP A 77 -10.28 9.89 5.93
CA ASP A 77 -9.57 10.00 7.20
C ASP A 77 -8.17 10.50 6.80
N ASP A 78 -7.81 11.66 7.34
CA ASP A 78 -6.74 12.58 6.91
C ASP A 78 -5.30 12.01 6.99
N THR A 79 -5.08 10.70 6.83
CA THR A 79 -3.79 10.06 7.15
C THR A 79 -2.92 9.68 5.95
N VAL A 80 -3.41 9.78 4.72
CA VAL A 80 -2.56 9.60 3.52
C VAL A 80 -2.87 10.65 2.46
N SER A 81 -2.57 11.91 2.78
CA SER A 81 -2.35 12.92 1.75
C SER A 81 -1.32 12.39 0.75
N ALA A 82 -1.50 12.68 -0.54
CA ALA A 82 -0.50 12.41 -1.59
C ALA A 82 0.89 12.96 -1.22
N ALA A 83 0.96 13.93 -0.31
CA ALA A 83 2.18 14.40 0.33
C ALA A 83 2.93 13.31 1.11
N THR A 84 2.29 12.36 1.80
CA THR A 84 2.96 11.24 2.50
C THR A 84 3.54 10.21 1.53
N LEU A 85 2.92 10.08 0.34
CA LEU A 85 3.38 9.19 -0.73
C LEU A 85 4.49 9.77 -1.59
N ILE A 86 4.78 11.08 -1.49
CA ILE A 86 5.81 11.79 -2.27
C ILE A 86 6.85 12.47 -1.37
N ALA A 87 6.56 12.70 -0.08
CA ALA A 87 7.52 13.28 0.84
C ALA A 87 8.77 12.39 0.94
N PRO A 88 9.98 12.98 0.80
CA PRO A 88 11.16 12.31 1.32
C PRO A 88 10.92 12.20 2.81
N ILE A 89 11.01 10.99 3.34
CA ILE A 89 11.06 10.79 4.79
C ILE A 89 12.42 11.38 5.18
N THR A 90 12.47 12.69 5.44
CA THR A 90 13.60 13.32 6.08
C THR A 90 13.76 12.62 7.41
N HIS A 91 14.81 11.81 7.47
CA HIS A 91 15.25 11.01 8.60
C HIS A 91 14.97 11.74 9.93
N PRO A 92 13.89 11.40 10.68
CA PRO A 92 13.82 11.84 12.05
C PRO A 92 14.64 10.83 12.84
N LYS A 93 15.77 11.30 13.35
CA LYS A 93 16.55 10.69 14.44
C LYS A 93 15.76 9.63 15.22
N TRP A 94 15.95 8.35 14.92
CA TRP A 94 15.70 7.29 15.91
C TRP A 94 16.88 7.30 16.87
N ARG A 95 16.84 8.26 17.80
CA ARG A 95 17.73 8.38 18.94
C ARG A 95 16.95 7.87 20.15
N HIS A 96 17.40 6.74 20.70
CA HIS A 96 17.18 6.24 22.06
C HIS A 96 15.85 6.59 22.76
N ARG A 97 14.95 5.61 22.81
CA ARG A 97 14.48 4.99 24.06
C ARG A 97 13.68 3.74 23.76
#